data_AF-A0A8R2NQI6-F1
#
_entry.id   AF-A0A8R2NQI6-F1
#
_cell.length_a   1.000
_cell.length_b   1.000
_cell.length_c   1.000
_cell.angle_alpha   90.00
_cell.angle_beta   90.00
_cell.angle_gamma   90.00
#
_symmetry.space_group_name_H-M   'P 1'
#
loop_
_entity.id
_entity.type
_entity.pdbx_description
1 polymer ?
#
loop_
_entity_poly.entity_id
_entity_poly.type
_entity_poly.pdbx_seq_one_letter_code
_entity_poly.pdbx_strand_id
1 'polypeptide(L)'
;MVLNMKVTWNWTELCGPSDFVPIFRPGYVLSICGEMAVIRLPVLFIFLLTSTYYCAHLSDWIIRTRRETNVLRSRIIIASMLSMLPAVQLIWEVYEFTENQLYPIENLVLVIQCFTWLVHTLYIVCILHHLGTSLRGSKVVIIAWFLCFLSSIISLRSTFVVFIESNYEPILQARLWFTLFNWMLQVFYFITMLFKEDTVRIRHVDRLRFLAQQSLERRSLMTSSYSRFNDEFDPYYLGMACDNEHYGFMSWLTFGWVGNLITKGDNKRLHHTNDLFDLPEWLTPVNVSAKVEEVFRHQPSVTAASPIHLPSDHESRVPKISLLQALHKCYGKQFYGIGLLKLFADIFGFAAPIFLSKLITFVSHHEEPISHGYVYMAGLVLMSLISTLFGTHYDYQIHMLGIKIRGALVTMIYKKTLELNTVMLNNFSIGEIVNFISTDTTNLVNACNSFHSMWSVPFQLIVVLYLLYQQLGIAFLSGVFVSILLIPVNKIITSNIGMQVN
;
A
#
# COMPACT_ATOMS: atom_id res chain seq x y z
N MET A 1 -1.12 -41.22 -10.33
CA MET A 1 -0.44 -41.65 -9.09
C MET A 1 -0.92 -40.73 -7.99
N VAL A 2 -1.80 -41.23 -7.12
CA VAL A 2 -2.45 -40.44 -6.06
C VAL A 2 -1.43 -40.24 -4.94
N LEU A 3 -0.92 -39.02 -4.78
CA LEU A 3 -0.03 -38.62 -3.70
C LEU A 3 -0.83 -38.58 -2.39
N ASN A 4 -0.74 -39.65 -1.62
CA ASN A 4 -1.28 -39.70 -0.26
C ASN A 4 -0.24 -39.11 0.69
N MET A 5 -0.11 -37.78 0.69
CA MET A 5 0.73 -37.04 1.64
C MET A 5 0.07 -37.09 3.02
N LYS A 6 0.43 -38.07 3.85
CA LYS A 6 0.17 -38.01 5.29
C LYS A 6 1.29 -37.21 5.94
N VAL A 7 1.10 -35.90 6.07
CA VAL A 7 1.90 -35.08 6.99
C VAL A 7 1.54 -35.52 8.41
N THR A 8 2.35 -36.39 9.00
CA THR A 8 2.18 -36.80 10.41
C THR A 8 2.79 -35.72 11.29
N TRP A 9 1.96 -34.75 11.70
CA TRP A 9 2.35 -33.71 12.65
C TRP A 9 2.62 -34.33 14.02
N ASN A 10 3.84 -34.15 14.54
CA ASN A 10 4.24 -34.69 15.83
C ASN A 10 4.02 -33.65 16.95
N TRP A 11 2.90 -33.73 17.66
CA TRP A 11 2.56 -32.83 18.76
C TRP A 11 3.57 -32.88 19.93
N THR A 12 4.37 -33.95 20.04
CA THR A 12 5.34 -34.09 21.14
C THR A 12 6.53 -33.14 21.00
N GLU A 13 6.85 -32.67 19.79
CA GLU A 13 7.93 -31.70 19.56
C GLU A 13 7.52 -30.28 19.97
N LEU A 14 6.24 -29.95 19.81
CA LEU A 14 5.70 -28.63 20.18
C LEU A 14 5.27 -28.58 21.66
N CYS A 15 4.69 -29.67 22.17
CA CYS A 15 4.07 -29.75 23.49
C CYS A 15 4.86 -30.59 24.52
N GLY A 16 5.95 -31.26 24.14
CA GLY A 16 6.73 -32.16 25.02
C GLY A 16 6.18 -33.59 25.15
N PRO A 17 6.93 -34.51 25.81
CA PRO A 17 6.55 -35.91 25.91
C PRO A 17 5.53 -36.23 27.04
N SER A 18 4.66 -37.20 26.72
CA SER A 18 3.90 -38.13 27.58
C SER A 18 2.66 -37.70 28.39
N ASP A 19 2.34 -36.43 28.66
CA ASP A 19 1.09 -36.09 29.40
C ASP A 19 0.21 -34.98 28.81
N PHE A 20 0.60 -34.45 27.64
CA PHE A 20 -0.05 -33.33 26.92
C PHE A 20 -0.72 -33.71 25.58
N VAL A 21 -0.83 -35.01 25.27
CA VAL A 21 -1.00 -35.54 23.90
C VAL A 21 -2.36 -36.21 23.65
N PRO A 22 -3.46 -35.70 24.22
CA PRO A 22 -4.40 -35.18 23.23
C PRO A 22 -4.83 -33.77 23.55
N ILE A 23 -5.25 -33.06 22.50
CA ILE A 23 -5.99 -31.78 22.59
C ILE A 23 -7.12 -31.89 23.63
N PHE A 24 -7.67 -33.09 23.85
CA PHE A 24 -8.69 -33.42 24.83
C PHE A 24 -8.18 -34.44 25.87
N ARG A 25 -8.24 -34.13 27.17
CA ARG A 25 -7.96 -35.08 28.26
C ARG A 25 -9.28 -35.76 28.70
N PRO A 26 -9.31 -37.02 29.12
CA PRO A 26 -10.50 -37.60 29.75
C PRO A 26 -10.84 -36.81 31.02
N GLY A 27 -11.99 -36.12 31.06
CA GLY A 27 -12.44 -35.28 32.19
C GLY A 27 -12.15 -33.77 32.07
N TYR A 28 -11.31 -33.33 31.13
CA TYR A 28 -11.00 -31.92 30.87
C TYR A 28 -11.20 -31.56 29.38
N VAL A 29 -11.90 -30.46 29.09
CA VAL A 29 -12.31 -30.09 27.72
C VAL A 29 -11.13 -29.74 26.80
N LEU A 30 -9.98 -29.30 27.32
CA LEU A 30 -8.80 -28.97 26.51
C LEU A 30 -7.50 -29.14 27.32
N SER A 31 -6.42 -29.67 26.73
CA SER A 31 -5.09 -29.72 27.37
C SER A 31 -4.43 -28.33 27.42
N ILE A 32 -3.44 -28.10 28.29
CA ILE A 32 -2.75 -26.80 28.40
C ILE A 32 -2.11 -26.39 27.06
N CYS A 33 -1.44 -27.33 26.39
CA CYS A 33 -0.88 -27.07 25.05
C CYS A 33 -2.00 -26.78 24.03
N GLY A 34 -3.12 -27.52 24.09
CA GLY A 34 -4.30 -27.27 23.26
C GLY A 34 -4.89 -25.87 23.48
N GLU A 35 -4.96 -25.40 24.73
CA GLU A 35 -5.40 -24.05 25.07
C GLU A 35 -4.49 -22.98 24.45
N MET A 36 -3.18 -23.17 24.57
CA MET A 36 -2.21 -22.25 23.98
C MET A 36 -2.31 -22.20 22.45
N ALA A 37 -2.35 -23.36 21.81
CA ALA A 37 -2.34 -23.48 20.35
C ALA A 37 -3.68 -23.09 19.69
N VAL A 38 -4.81 -23.51 20.26
CA VAL A 38 -6.15 -23.38 19.63
C VAL A 38 -6.88 -22.13 20.07
N ILE A 39 -6.64 -21.65 21.30
CA ILE A 39 -7.35 -20.48 21.85
C ILE A 39 -6.45 -19.26 21.88
N ARG A 40 -5.31 -19.32 22.59
CA ARG A 40 -4.50 -18.11 22.84
C ARG A 40 -3.83 -17.57 21.59
N LEU A 41 -3.14 -18.41 20.83
CA LEU A 41 -2.41 -17.98 19.63
C LEU A 41 -3.33 -17.32 18.58
N PRO A 42 -4.46 -17.93 18.19
CA PRO A 42 -5.35 -17.30 17.20
C PRO A 42 -5.94 -15.97 17.69
N VAL A 43 -6.34 -15.90 18.97
CA VAL A 43 -6.91 -14.69 19.56
C VAL A 43 -5.89 -13.55 19.59
N LEU A 44 -4.65 -13.82 20.00
CA LEU A 44 -3.56 -12.84 19.96
C LEU A 44 -3.25 -12.39 18.53
N PHE A 45 -3.24 -13.31 17.57
CA PHE A 45 -2.99 -12.99 16.17
C PHE A 45 -4.09 -12.10 15.57
N ILE A 46 -5.36 -12.40 15.84
CA ILE A 46 -6.49 -11.56 15.44
C ILE A 46 -6.35 -10.15 16.05
N PHE A 47 -5.98 -10.05 17.33
CA PHE A 47 -5.80 -8.76 17.99
C PHE A 47 -4.62 -7.96 17.43
N LEU A 48 -3.51 -8.62 17.09
CA LEU A 48 -2.36 -8.03 16.43
C LEU A 48 -2.72 -7.50 15.02
N LEU A 49 -3.36 -8.34 14.20
CA LEU A 49 -3.74 -7.96 12.84
C LEU A 49 -4.72 -6.79 12.82
N THR A 50 -5.74 -6.83 13.68
CA THR A 50 -6.73 -5.75 13.78
C THR A 50 -6.10 -4.45 14.29
N SER A 51 -5.26 -4.52 15.31
CA SER A 51 -4.54 -3.34 15.82
C SER A 51 -3.61 -2.74 14.75
N THR A 52 -2.89 -3.57 13.98
CA THR A 52 -1.99 -3.12 12.90
C THR A 52 -2.77 -2.48 11.75
N TYR A 53 -3.83 -3.14 11.29
CA TYR A 53 -4.67 -2.64 10.20
C TYR A 53 -5.26 -1.27 10.52
N TYR A 54 -5.86 -1.13 11.71
CA TYR A 54 -6.44 0.14 12.12
C TYR A 54 -5.39 1.19 12.47
N CYS A 55 -4.20 0.81 12.95
CA CYS A 55 -3.09 1.75 13.13
C CYS A 55 -2.70 2.42 11.81
N ALA A 56 -2.67 1.66 10.71
CA ALA A 56 -2.32 2.17 9.39
C ALA A 56 -3.44 2.99 8.70
N HIS A 57 -4.69 2.83 9.13
CA HIS A 57 -5.86 3.47 8.52
C HIS A 57 -6.26 4.82 9.15
N LEU A 58 -5.61 5.25 10.25
CA LEU A 58 -5.91 6.53 10.90
C LEU A 58 -5.28 7.68 10.11
N SER A 59 -6.08 8.45 9.35
CA SER A 59 -5.56 9.53 8.48
C SER A 59 -5.68 10.94 9.05
N ASP A 60 -6.70 11.22 9.85
CA ASP A 60 -7.05 12.61 10.15
C ASP A 60 -6.53 13.08 11.53
N TRP A 61 -6.53 14.39 11.82
CA TRP A 61 -6.05 14.96 13.08
C TRP A 61 -7.18 15.67 13.86
N ILE A 62 -7.46 15.27 15.11
CA ILE A 62 -8.42 15.91 16.05
C ILE A 62 -7.71 16.38 17.32
N ILE A 63 -8.08 17.57 17.81
CA ILE A 63 -7.67 18.11 19.11
C ILE A 63 -8.57 17.51 20.21
N ARG A 64 -8.04 16.66 21.09
CA ARG A 64 -8.79 16.09 22.22
C ARG A 64 -8.77 16.98 23.46
N THR A 65 -9.78 16.83 24.31
CA THR A 65 -9.82 17.51 25.62
C THR A 65 -8.74 16.96 26.54
N ARG A 66 -8.41 17.73 27.59
CA ARG A 66 -7.43 17.31 28.61
C ARG A 66 -7.83 16.01 29.31
N ARG A 67 -9.13 15.78 29.53
CA ARG A 67 -9.66 14.55 30.15
C ARG A 67 -9.48 13.34 29.23
N GLU A 68 -9.86 13.45 27.95
CA GLU A 68 -9.69 12.38 26.96
C GLU A 68 -8.21 12.04 26.74
N THR A 69 -7.35 13.05 26.68
CA THR A 69 -5.90 12.89 26.56
C THR A 69 -5.34 12.14 27.78
N ASN A 70 -5.79 12.46 28.99
CA ASN A 70 -5.36 11.78 30.20
C ASN A 70 -5.83 10.30 30.24
N VAL A 71 -7.06 10.02 29.80
CA VAL A 71 -7.57 8.63 29.69
C VAL A 71 -6.78 7.81 28.66
N LEU A 72 -6.41 8.40 27.53
CA LEU A 72 -5.58 7.71 26.54
C LEU A 72 -4.15 7.51 27.04
N ARG A 73 -3.56 8.50 27.74
CA ARG A 73 -2.25 8.36 28.39
C ARG A 73 -2.24 7.25 29.43
N SER A 74 -3.26 7.15 30.28
CA SER A 74 -3.35 6.04 31.24
C SER A 74 -3.50 4.69 30.53
N ARG A 75 -4.27 4.63 29.43
CA ARG A 75 -4.38 3.41 28.61
C ARG A 75 -3.06 3.01 27.96
N ILE A 76 -2.25 3.97 27.49
CA ILE A 76 -0.90 3.72 26.96
C ILE A 76 0.00 3.13 28.04
N ILE A 77 -0.02 3.67 29.26
CA ILE A 77 0.77 3.15 30.38
C ILE A 77 0.38 1.70 30.69
N ILE A 78 -0.92 1.40 30.77
CA ILE A 78 -1.42 0.05 31.05
C ILE A 78 -1.05 -0.93 29.91
N ALA A 79 -1.21 -0.51 28.65
CA ALA A 79 -0.84 -1.34 27.49
C ALA A 79 0.68 -1.60 27.43
N SER A 80 1.49 -0.60 27.78
CA SER A 80 2.94 -0.76 27.91
C SER A 80 3.31 -1.75 29.02
N MET A 81 2.63 -1.70 30.16
CA MET A 81 2.83 -2.69 31.23
C MET A 81 2.45 -4.12 30.78
N LEU A 82 1.36 -4.25 30.01
CA LEU A 82 0.93 -5.53 29.42
C LEU A 82 1.91 -6.09 28.38
N SER A 83 2.69 -5.22 27.71
CA SER A 83 3.78 -5.64 26.81
C SER A 83 5.03 -6.06 27.59
N MET A 84 5.36 -5.37 28.67
CA MET A 84 6.55 -5.69 29.48
C MET A 84 6.40 -6.95 30.33
N LEU A 85 5.20 -7.22 30.87
CA LEU A 85 4.95 -8.37 31.75
C LEU A 85 5.34 -9.74 31.15
N PRO A 86 4.94 -10.11 29.91
CA PRO A 86 5.37 -11.38 29.29
C PRO A 86 6.88 -11.42 28.99
N ALA A 87 7.51 -10.27 28.73
CA ALA A 87 8.96 -10.22 28.55
C ALA A 87 9.71 -10.51 29.86
N VAL A 88 9.23 -9.97 30.99
CA VAL A 88 9.76 -10.27 32.32
C VAL A 88 9.53 -11.74 32.68
N GLN A 89 8.35 -12.27 32.39
CA GLN A 89 8.05 -13.70 32.61
C GLN A 89 9.01 -14.59 31.80
N LEU A 90 9.24 -14.28 30.53
CA LEU A 90 10.15 -15.05 29.67
C LEU A 90 11.60 -15.03 30.22
N ILE A 91 12.09 -13.86 30.65
CA ILE A 91 13.44 -13.74 31.22
C ILE A 91 13.54 -14.53 32.53
N TRP A 92 12.51 -14.47 33.38
CA TRP A 92 12.44 -15.23 34.62
C TRP A 92 12.45 -16.73 34.37
N GLU A 93 11.59 -17.21 33.46
CA GLU A 93 11.50 -18.64 33.12
C GLU A 93 12.81 -19.17 32.54
N VAL A 94 13.50 -18.39 31.70
CA VAL A 94 14.83 -18.77 31.15
C VAL A 94 15.91 -18.84 32.24
N TYR A 95 15.86 -17.97 33.26
CA TYR A 95 16.85 -17.94 34.33
C TYR A 95 16.65 -19.07 35.34
N GLU A 96 15.41 -19.44 35.63
CA GLU A 96 15.08 -20.43 36.67
C GLU A 96 15.09 -21.88 36.13
N PHE A 97 14.79 -22.11 34.84
CA PHE A 97 14.66 -23.45 34.24
C PHE A 97 15.92 -23.95 33.49
N THR A 98 17.11 -23.57 33.94
CA THR A 98 18.40 -23.85 33.24
C THR A 98 18.69 -25.34 32.97
N GLU A 99 17.97 -26.29 33.61
CA GLU A 99 18.17 -27.74 33.46
C GLU A 99 16.99 -28.54 32.87
N ASN A 100 15.80 -27.94 32.67
CA ASN A 100 14.61 -28.65 32.17
C ASN A 100 14.08 -28.07 30.85
N GLN A 101 13.55 -28.93 29.97
CA GLN A 101 13.08 -28.54 28.64
C GLN A 101 11.90 -27.55 28.71
N LEU A 102 12.17 -26.28 28.38
CA LEU A 102 11.15 -25.28 28.07
C LEU A 102 10.38 -25.71 26.82
N TYR A 103 9.06 -25.78 26.91
CA TYR A 103 8.24 -26.16 25.75
C TYR A 103 8.20 -25.01 24.74
N PRO A 104 8.49 -25.26 23.44
CA PRO A 104 8.53 -24.22 22.42
C PRO A 104 7.23 -23.40 22.30
N ILE A 105 6.08 -24.02 22.56
CA ILE A 105 4.77 -23.36 22.50
C ILE A 105 4.60 -22.26 23.56
N GLU A 106 5.11 -22.46 24.77
CA GLU A 106 4.98 -21.48 25.86
C GLU A 106 5.76 -20.21 25.52
N ASN A 107 7.00 -20.39 25.06
CA ASN A 107 7.87 -19.30 24.60
C ASN A 107 7.26 -18.55 23.41
N LEU A 108 6.71 -19.29 22.44
CA LEU A 108 6.07 -18.69 21.27
C LEU A 108 4.87 -17.81 21.66
N VAL A 109 4.03 -18.26 22.59
CA VAL A 109 2.88 -17.49 23.09
C VAL A 109 3.35 -16.21 23.79
N LEU A 110 4.36 -16.30 24.67
CA LEU A 110 4.88 -15.14 25.39
C LEU A 110 5.48 -14.08 24.46
N VAL A 111 6.24 -14.51 23.44
CA VAL A 111 6.82 -13.62 22.41
C VAL A 111 5.71 -12.93 21.61
N ILE A 112 4.72 -13.70 21.14
CA ILE A 112 3.60 -13.15 20.37
C ILE A 112 2.76 -12.20 21.25
N GLN A 113 2.55 -12.53 22.52
CA GLN A 113 1.82 -11.68 23.46
C GLN A 113 2.55 -10.35 23.69
N CYS A 114 3.86 -10.38 23.91
CA CYS A 114 4.71 -9.19 24.04
C CYS A 114 4.59 -8.28 22.81
N PHE A 115 4.77 -8.86 21.62
CA PHE A 115 4.68 -8.14 20.35
C PHE A 115 3.28 -7.57 20.09
N THR A 116 2.23 -8.34 20.39
CA THR A 116 0.84 -7.91 20.23
C THR A 116 0.54 -6.67 21.08
N TRP A 117 0.92 -6.66 22.36
CA TRP A 117 0.70 -5.50 23.22
C TRP A 117 1.59 -4.30 22.87
N LEU A 118 2.80 -4.54 22.35
CA LEU A 118 3.66 -3.48 21.82
C LEU A 118 3.00 -2.77 20.63
N VAL A 119 2.55 -3.54 19.63
CA VAL A 119 1.84 -2.99 18.47
C VAL A 119 0.52 -2.34 18.86
N HIS A 120 -0.21 -2.90 19.82
CA HIS A 120 -1.42 -2.29 20.34
C HIS A 120 -1.14 -0.97 21.10
N THR A 121 -0.01 -0.86 21.79
CA THR A 121 0.42 0.39 22.41
C THR A 121 0.68 1.45 21.36
N LEU A 122 1.36 1.10 20.25
CA LEU A 122 1.53 1.98 19.09
C LEU A 122 0.18 2.39 18.50
N TYR A 123 -0.77 1.46 18.38
CA TYR A 123 -2.13 1.78 17.94
C TYR A 123 -2.82 2.82 18.84
N ILE A 124 -2.69 2.71 20.18
CA ILE A 124 -3.27 3.69 21.10
C ILE A 124 -2.54 5.03 21.02
N VAL A 125 -1.22 5.05 20.81
CA VAL A 125 -0.46 6.28 20.53
C VAL A 125 -0.93 6.91 19.22
N CYS A 126 -1.17 6.11 18.19
CA CYS A 126 -1.77 6.59 16.94
C CYS A 126 -3.19 7.09 17.16
N ILE A 127 -4.01 6.46 18.02
CA ILE A 127 -5.27 7.07 18.44
C ILE A 127 -4.99 8.40 19.11
N LEU A 128 -4.05 8.50 20.06
CA LEU A 128 -3.74 9.75 20.78
C LEU A 128 -3.43 10.92 19.84
N HIS A 129 -2.70 10.66 18.74
CA HIS A 129 -2.28 11.68 17.78
C HIS A 129 -3.16 11.81 16.52
N HIS A 130 -3.85 10.74 16.10
CA HIS A 130 -4.62 10.63 14.84
C HIS A 130 -6.08 10.13 15.05
N LEU A 131 -6.90 10.14 14.00
CA LEU A 131 -8.35 10.07 14.07
C LEU A 131 -8.97 8.71 14.41
N GLY A 132 -9.05 8.36 15.68
CA GLY A 132 -10.07 7.42 16.13
C GLY A 132 -11.42 8.13 16.20
N THR A 133 -12.43 7.69 15.42
CA THR A 133 -13.82 8.20 15.50
C THR A 133 -14.48 7.96 16.85
N SER A 134 -13.86 7.12 17.70
CA SER A 134 -14.24 6.91 19.09
C SER A 134 -13.00 6.90 19.98
N LEU A 135 -13.12 7.45 21.20
CA LEU A 135 -12.14 7.31 22.29
C LEU A 135 -11.78 5.83 22.58
N ARG A 136 -12.65 4.89 22.20
CA ARG A 136 -12.49 3.45 22.43
C ARG A 136 -11.76 2.72 21.30
N GLY A 137 -11.61 3.34 20.13
CA GLY A 137 -11.09 2.69 18.93
C GLY A 137 -12.17 2.01 18.08
N SER A 138 -11.75 1.25 17.07
CA SER A 138 -12.67 0.52 16.20
C SER A 138 -13.41 -0.58 16.97
N LYS A 139 -14.70 -0.79 16.67
CA LYS A 139 -15.51 -1.88 17.25
C LYS A 139 -14.84 -3.25 17.05
N VAL A 140 -14.15 -3.45 15.93
CA VAL A 140 -13.45 -4.71 15.62
C VAL A 140 -12.29 -4.94 16.60
N VAL A 141 -11.52 -3.90 16.93
CA VAL A 141 -10.40 -3.98 17.88
C VAL A 141 -10.93 -4.25 19.30
N ILE A 142 -12.08 -3.68 19.65
CA ILE A 142 -12.75 -3.93 20.95
C ILE A 142 -13.19 -5.39 21.06
N ILE A 143 -13.79 -5.96 19.99
CA ILE A 143 -14.18 -7.36 19.96
C ILE A 143 -12.95 -8.27 20.09
N ALA A 144 -11.88 -7.97 19.36
CA ALA A 144 -10.63 -8.73 19.44
C ALA A 144 -10.00 -8.66 20.85
N TRP A 145 -9.98 -7.48 21.48
CA TRP A 145 -9.55 -7.33 22.87
C TRP A 145 -10.42 -8.14 23.85
N PHE A 146 -11.75 -8.14 23.66
CA PHE A 146 -12.65 -8.91 24.52
C PHE A 146 -12.39 -10.43 24.41
N LEU A 147 -12.05 -10.93 23.22
CA LEU A 147 -11.60 -12.32 23.06
C LEU A 147 -10.28 -12.58 23.83
N CYS A 148 -9.32 -11.65 23.79
CA CYS A 148 -8.10 -11.75 24.61
C CYS A 148 -8.41 -11.76 26.11
N PHE A 149 -9.38 -10.96 26.55
CA PHE A 149 -9.83 -10.92 27.93
C PHE A 149 -10.45 -12.25 28.39
N LEU A 150 -11.36 -12.82 27.60
CA LEU A 150 -11.91 -14.14 27.87
C LEU A 150 -10.82 -15.22 27.91
N SER A 151 -9.88 -15.17 26.97
CA SER A 151 -8.73 -16.08 26.95
C SER A 151 -7.85 -15.96 28.19
N SER A 152 -7.67 -14.75 28.74
CA SER A 152 -6.92 -14.52 29.99
C SER A 152 -7.59 -15.12 31.23
N ILE A 153 -8.94 -15.17 31.25
CA ILE A 153 -9.70 -15.82 32.34
C ILE A 153 -9.49 -17.33 32.30
N ILE A 154 -9.55 -17.93 31.10
CA ILE A 154 -9.29 -19.36 30.90
C ILE A 154 -7.87 -19.69 31.36
N SER A 155 -6.89 -18.86 30.95
CA SER A 155 -5.50 -18.99 31.37
C SER A 155 -5.31 -19.01 32.88
N LEU A 156 -5.97 -18.08 33.58
CA LEU A 156 -5.89 -17.96 35.02
C LEU A 156 -6.47 -19.19 35.71
N ARG A 157 -7.65 -19.66 35.25
CA ARG A 157 -8.26 -20.89 35.75
C ARG A 157 -7.33 -22.09 35.56
N SER A 158 -6.81 -22.29 34.36
CA SER A 158 -5.96 -23.44 34.04
C SER A 158 -4.70 -23.44 34.90
N THR A 159 -4.02 -22.30 35.04
CA THR A 159 -2.81 -22.18 35.87
C THR A 159 -3.11 -22.42 37.36
N PHE A 160 -4.27 -21.97 37.84
CA PHE A 160 -4.70 -22.19 39.22
C PHE A 160 -5.00 -23.66 39.53
N VAL A 161 -5.64 -24.38 38.60
CA VAL A 161 -5.92 -25.81 38.76
C VAL A 161 -4.61 -26.60 38.82
N VAL A 162 -3.68 -26.34 37.91
CA VAL A 162 -2.35 -27.00 37.90
C VAL A 162 -1.59 -26.69 39.20
N PHE A 163 -1.70 -25.47 39.72
CA PHE A 163 -1.06 -25.08 40.99
C PHE A 163 -1.56 -25.91 42.18
N ILE A 164 -2.87 -26.17 42.24
CA ILE A 164 -3.46 -27.03 43.26
C ILE A 164 -3.05 -28.49 43.07
N GLU A 165 -3.12 -29.01 41.84
CA GLU A 165 -2.75 -30.40 41.53
C GLU A 165 -1.27 -30.69 41.80
N SER A 166 -0.41 -29.68 41.70
CA SER A 166 1.04 -29.80 41.90
C SER A 166 1.48 -29.55 43.35
N ASN A 167 0.59 -29.68 44.35
CA ASN A 167 0.92 -29.51 45.78
C ASN A 167 1.69 -28.22 46.12
N TYR A 168 1.32 -27.09 45.52
CA TYR A 168 1.87 -25.76 45.84
C TYR A 168 3.37 -25.56 45.52
N GLU A 169 3.88 -26.13 44.43
CA GLU A 169 5.24 -25.89 43.93
C GLU A 169 5.55 -24.37 43.76
N PRO A 170 6.70 -23.88 44.26
CA PRO A 170 7.03 -22.45 44.28
C PRO A 170 7.20 -21.84 42.88
N ILE A 171 7.69 -22.63 41.91
CA ILE A 171 7.86 -22.18 40.53
C ILE A 171 6.49 -21.91 39.88
N LEU A 172 5.51 -22.78 40.14
CA LEU A 172 4.16 -22.64 39.63
C LEU A 172 3.39 -21.52 40.36
N GLN A 173 3.73 -21.25 41.62
CA GLN A 173 3.27 -20.07 42.35
C GLN A 173 3.68 -18.77 41.63
N ALA A 174 4.93 -18.66 41.18
CA ALA A 174 5.41 -17.49 40.43
C ALA A 174 4.63 -17.32 39.10
N ARG A 175 4.40 -18.41 38.35
CA ARG A 175 3.60 -18.40 37.11
C ARG A 175 2.14 -17.98 37.36
N LEU A 176 1.56 -18.38 38.48
CA LEU A 176 0.23 -17.93 38.90
C LEU A 176 0.22 -16.42 39.14
N TRP A 177 1.22 -15.87 39.82
CA TRP A 177 1.34 -14.42 40.05
C TRP A 177 1.43 -13.64 38.74
N PHE A 178 2.27 -14.04 37.78
CA PHE A 178 2.34 -13.39 36.46
C PHE A 178 0.98 -13.39 35.75
N THR A 179 0.27 -14.52 35.78
CA THR A 179 -1.05 -14.65 35.15
C THR A 179 -2.11 -13.80 35.85
N LEU A 180 -2.07 -13.70 37.18
CA LEU A 180 -2.93 -12.82 37.98
C LEU A 180 -2.68 -11.36 37.66
N PHE A 181 -1.42 -10.92 37.63
CA PHE A 181 -1.06 -9.54 37.28
C PHE A 181 -1.51 -9.18 35.85
N ASN A 182 -1.34 -10.09 34.89
CA ASN A 182 -1.82 -9.91 33.52
C ASN A 182 -3.34 -9.69 33.49
N TRP A 183 -4.11 -10.52 34.20
CA TRP A 183 -5.56 -10.37 34.29
C TRP A 183 -5.97 -9.04 34.95
N MET A 184 -5.32 -8.66 36.06
CA MET A 184 -5.58 -7.39 36.74
C MET A 184 -5.33 -6.18 35.83
N LEU A 185 -4.24 -6.18 35.06
CA LEU A 185 -3.94 -5.13 34.08
C LEU A 185 -5.00 -5.06 32.98
N GLN A 186 -5.54 -6.19 32.51
CA GLN A 186 -6.64 -6.19 31.55
C GLN A 186 -7.95 -5.64 32.15
N VAL A 187 -8.22 -5.88 33.42
CA VAL A 187 -9.34 -5.25 34.13
C VAL A 187 -9.16 -3.73 34.21
N PHE A 188 -7.96 -3.25 34.56
CA PHE A 188 -7.68 -1.81 34.54
C PHE A 188 -7.84 -1.21 33.14
N TYR A 189 -7.38 -1.93 32.11
CA TYR A 189 -7.58 -1.54 30.72
C TYR A 189 -9.08 -1.42 30.38
N PHE A 190 -9.91 -2.38 30.81
CA PHE A 190 -11.37 -2.33 30.63
C PHE A 190 -11.99 -1.09 31.28
N ILE A 191 -11.57 -0.73 32.49
CA ILE A 191 -12.04 0.48 33.18
C ILE A 191 -11.76 1.73 32.34
N THR A 192 -10.61 1.81 31.65
CA THR A 192 -10.32 2.93 30.75
C THR A 192 -11.25 2.99 29.52
N MET A 193 -11.90 1.89 29.13
CA MET A 193 -12.88 1.85 28.04
C MET A 193 -14.28 2.30 28.48
N LEU A 194 -14.60 2.22 29.76
CA LEU A 194 -15.92 2.59 30.30
C LEU A 194 -16.18 4.10 30.26
N PHE A 195 -15.14 4.93 30.13
CA PHE A 195 -15.31 6.38 29.99
C PHE A 195 -16.21 6.72 28.78
N LYS A 196 -17.17 7.61 29.03
CA LYS A 196 -18.18 8.06 28.07
C LYS A 196 -17.60 9.19 27.20
N GLU A 197 -17.96 9.17 25.93
CA GLU A 197 -17.59 10.18 24.95
C GLU A 197 -18.53 11.40 25.09
N ASP A 198 -17.98 12.58 25.39
CA ASP A 198 -18.75 13.83 25.59
C ASP A 198 -19.05 14.55 24.26
N THR A 199 -19.14 13.83 23.14
CA THR A 199 -19.27 14.44 21.80
C THR A 199 -20.65 15.05 21.58
N VAL A 200 -20.77 16.33 21.91
CA VAL A 200 -21.61 17.24 21.13
C VAL A 200 -20.89 17.49 19.81
N ARG A 201 -21.51 17.07 18.71
CA ARG A 201 -21.07 17.20 17.31
C ARG A 201 -20.96 18.69 16.90
N ILE A 202 -19.97 19.42 17.41
CA ILE A 202 -19.67 20.82 17.07
C ILE A 202 -18.17 20.90 16.79
N ARG A 203 -17.75 20.66 15.54
CA ARG A 203 -16.39 21.04 15.10
C ARG A 203 -16.11 21.02 13.61
N HIS A 204 -17.01 20.48 12.78
CA HIS A 204 -16.79 20.52 11.34
C HIS A 204 -17.03 21.93 10.75
N VAL A 205 -17.97 22.69 11.34
CA VAL A 205 -18.35 24.04 10.88
C VAL A 205 -17.27 25.09 11.21
N ASP A 206 -16.64 25.01 12.39
CA ASP A 206 -15.71 26.06 12.83
C ASP A 206 -14.30 25.91 12.24
N ARG A 207 -13.87 24.68 11.93
CA ARG A 207 -12.57 24.45 11.26
C ARG A 207 -12.61 24.86 9.78
N LEU A 208 -13.72 24.59 9.09
CA LEU A 208 -13.94 25.04 7.72
C LEU A 208 -14.00 26.57 7.65
N ARG A 209 -14.69 27.24 8.57
CA ARG A 209 -14.67 28.72 8.67
C ARG A 209 -13.25 29.29 8.85
N PHE A 210 -12.46 28.71 9.74
CA PHE A 210 -11.11 29.22 10.02
C PHE A 210 -10.15 29.06 8.84
N LEU A 211 -10.18 27.90 8.17
CA LEU A 211 -9.33 27.64 7.00
C LEU A 211 -9.79 28.41 5.76
N ALA A 212 -11.10 28.55 5.54
CA ALA A 212 -11.66 29.36 4.47
C ALA A 212 -11.23 30.82 4.62
N GLN A 213 -11.36 31.37 5.83
CA GLN A 213 -10.99 32.76 6.13
C GLN A 213 -9.49 33.03 5.97
N GLN A 214 -8.64 32.09 6.37
CA GLN A 214 -7.18 32.22 6.23
C GLN A 214 -6.70 32.08 4.77
N SER A 215 -7.42 31.32 3.94
CA SER A 215 -7.10 31.16 2.51
C SER A 215 -7.53 32.37 1.66
N LEU A 216 -8.61 33.04 2.05
CA LEU A 216 -9.13 34.27 1.43
C LEU A 216 -8.22 35.47 1.65
N GLU A 217 -7.61 35.60 2.82
CA GLU A 217 -6.67 36.70 3.13
C GLU A 217 -5.31 36.57 2.44
N ARG A 218 -4.94 35.37 1.94
CA ARG A 218 -3.64 35.12 1.30
C ARG A 218 -3.64 35.10 -0.23
N ARG A 219 -4.81 35.17 -0.90
CA ARG A 219 -4.88 35.11 -2.36
C ARG A 219 -5.00 36.51 -2.96
N SER A 220 -4.10 36.85 -3.89
CA SER A 220 -4.28 38.03 -4.74
C SER A 220 -5.48 37.80 -5.66
N LEU A 221 -6.42 38.76 -5.68
CA LEU A 221 -7.64 38.75 -6.50
C LEU A 221 -7.36 38.83 -8.02
N MET A 222 -6.09 38.86 -8.43
CA MET A 222 -5.64 39.13 -9.80
C MET A 222 -4.94 37.92 -10.45
N THR A 223 -5.26 36.70 -10.02
CA THR A 223 -4.76 35.49 -10.70
C THR A 223 -5.91 34.89 -11.49
N SER A 224 -5.74 34.68 -12.81
CA SER A 224 -6.73 34.03 -13.69
C SER A 224 -6.92 32.53 -13.40
N SER A 225 -6.62 32.10 -12.16
CA SER A 225 -6.86 30.77 -11.68
C SER A 225 -8.34 30.67 -11.35
N TYR A 226 -9.00 29.66 -11.90
CA TYR A 226 -10.39 29.34 -11.66
C TYR A 226 -10.71 29.32 -10.15
N SER A 227 -11.33 30.39 -9.64
CA SER A 227 -11.91 30.41 -8.30
C SER A 227 -13.36 29.94 -8.43
N ARG A 228 -13.62 28.63 -8.32
CA ARG A 228 -15.01 28.18 -8.21
C ARG A 228 -15.49 28.45 -6.80
N PHE A 229 -16.74 28.92 -6.72
CA PHE A 229 -17.55 28.93 -5.50
C PHE A 229 -17.42 27.56 -4.83
N ASN A 230 -16.82 27.53 -3.64
CA ASN A 230 -16.92 26.37 -2.78
C ASN A 230 -18.41 26.23 -2.43
N ASP A 231 -19.00 25.08 -2.75
CA ASP A 231 -20.16 24.61 -2.00
C ASP A 231 -19.66 24.32 -0.58
N GLU A 232 -19.55 25.37 0.25
CA GLU A 232 -19.11 25.36 1.66
C GLU A 232 -19.98 24.48 2.58
N PHE A 233 -20.86 23.65 2.01
CA PHE A 233 -21.91 22.90 2.68
C PHE A 233 -21.96 21.41 2.30
N ASP A 234 -21.08 20.87 1.43
CA ASP A 234 -21.07 19.43 1.17
C ASP A 234 -20.19 18.67 2.20
N PRO A 235 -20.79 17.92 3.15
CA PRO A 235 -20.04 17.08 4.08
C PRO A 235 -19.30 15.92 3.38
N TYR A 236 -19.50 15.71 2.08
CA TYR A 236 -18.89 14.65 1.27
C TYR A 236 -17.89 15.18 0.23
N TYR A 237 -17.37 16.39 0.42
CA TYR A 237 -16.28 16.94 -0.38
C TYR A 237 -15.00 16.10 -0.19
N LEU A 238 -14.42 15.64 -1.30
CA LEU A 238 -13.29 14.71 -1.31
C LEU A 238 -11.92 15.39 -1.14
N GLY A 239 -11.82 16.69 -1.41
CA GLY A 239 -10.54 17.41 -1.42
C GLY A 239 -9.76 17.29 -2.73
N MET A 240 -8.47 17.65 -2.68
CA MET A 240 -7.56 17.56 -3.82
C MET A 240 -7.02 16.13 -4.01
N ALA A 241 -6.95 15.67 -5.25
CA ALA A 241 -6.38 14.38 -5.59
C ALA A 241 -4.89 14.33 -5.24
N CYS A 242 -4.44 13.20 -4.66
CA CYS A 242 -3.03 12.94 -4.35
C CYS A 242 -2.37 14.02 -3.45
N ASP A 243 -3.14 14.63 -2.56
CA ASP A 243 -2.58 15.57 -1.59
C ASP A 243 -1.78 14.83 -0.51
N ASN A 244 -0.45 14.83 -0.65
CA ASN A 244 0.46 14.19 0.30
C ASN A 244 0.41 14.82 1.70
N GLU A 245 -0.13 16.05 1.85
CA GLU A 245 -0.30 16.69 3.16
C GLU A 245 -1.52 16.15 3.90
N HIS A 246 -2.59 15.79 3.17
CA HIS A 246 -3.78 15.13 3.71
C HIS A 246 -3.61 13.60 3.85
N TYR A 247 -2.92 12.96 2.92
CA TYR A 247 -2.77 11.51 2.87
C TYR A 247 -1.35 11.08 3.27
N GLY A 248 -1.23 10.33 4.37
CA GLY A 248 0.05 9.81 4.84
C GLY A 248 0.76 8.91 3.82
N PHE A 249 2.08 8.75 3.98
CA PHE A 249 2.94 7.98 3.05
C PHE A 249 2.40 6.59 2.70
N MET A 250 1.85 5.85 3.67
CA MET A 250 1.31 4.51 3.44
C MET A 250 0.05 4.52 2.55
N SER A 251 -0.78 5.55 2.67
CA SER A 251 -1.97 5.76 1.82
C SER A 251 -1.56 6.13 0.40
N TRP A 252 -0.49 6.93 0.24
CA TRP A 252 0.10 7.21 -1.07
C TRP A 252 0.69 5.95 -1.71
N LEU A 253 1.44 5.15 -0.95
CA LEU A 253 2.11 3.93 -1.42
C LEU A 253 1.13 2.86 -1.89
N THR A 254 0.01 2.69 -1.19
CA THR A 254 -1.00 1.66 -1.48
C THR A 254 -2.21 2.19 -2.26
N PHE A 255 -2.19 3.46 -2.70
CA PHE A 255 -3.32 4.15 -3.32
C PHE A 255 -4.60 4.18 -2.46
N GLY A 256 -4.46 4.09 -1.13
CA GLY A 256 -5.56 4.10 -0.17
C GLY A 256 -6.43 5.36 -0.23
N TRP A 257 -5.87 6.49 -0.66
CA TRP A 257 -6.59 7.77 -0.80
C TRP A 257 -7.75 7.69 -1.80
N VAL A 258 -7.68 6.78 -2.80
CA VAL A 258 -8.77 6.55 -3.76
C VAL A 258 -9.99 5.88 -3.10
N GLY A 259 -9.81 5.24 -1.94
CA GLY A 259 -10.87 4.53 -1.22
C GLY A 259 -12.08 5.42 -0.87
N ASN A 260 -11.87 6.71 -0.60
CA ASN A 260 -12.96 7.65 -0.32
C ASN A 260 -13.84 7.87 -1.56
N LEU A 261 -13.24 7.96 -2.75
CA LEU A 261 -13.97 8.08 -4.00
C LEU A 261 -14.73 6.79 -4.33
N ILE A 262 -14.10 5.63 -4.14
CA ILE A 262 -14.75 4.32 -4.34
C ILE A 262 -15.96 4.19 -3.41
N THR A 263 -15.80 4.55 -2.13
CA THR A 263 -16.89 4.52 -1.14
C THR A 263 -17.99 5.51 -1.49
N LYS A 264 -17.66 6.70 -1.98
CA LYS A 264 -18.66 7.68 -2.47
C LYS A 264 -19.44 7.13 -3.68
N GLY A 265 -18.74 6.44 -4.59
CA GLY A 265 -19.32 5.74 -5.74
C GLY A 265 -20.22 4.58 -5.35
N ASP A 266 -19.81 3.75 -4.39
CA ASP A 266 -20.60 2.63 -3.85
C ASP A 266 -21.90 3.12 -3.21
N ASN A 267 -21.83 4.25 -2.50
CA ASN A 267 -23.00 4.95 -1.96
C ASN A 267 -23.87 5.64 -3.04
N LYS A 268 -23.54 5.49 -4.33
CA LYS A 268 -24.21 6.09 -5.49
C LYS A 268 -24.29 7.62 -5.45
N ARG A 269 -23.27 8.28 -4.89
CA ARG A 269 -23.20 9.75 -4.72
C ARG A 269 -22.31 10.45 -5.74
N LEU A 270 -22.05 9.80 -6.88
CA LEU A 270 -21.32 10.38 -8.01
C LEU A 270 -22.34 10.72 -9.09
N HIS A 271 -22.94 11.91 -8.99
CA HIS A 271 -23.95 12.39 -9.94
C HIS A 271 -23.39 13.45 -10.88
N HIS A 272 -22.48 14.28 -10.39
CA HIS A 272 -21.89 15.41 -11.10
C HIS A 272 -20.37 15.33 -11.13
N THR A 273 -19.74 16.01 -12.08
CA THR A 273 -18.27 16.08 -12.17
C THR A 273 -17.62 16.74 -10.95
N ASN A 274 -18.37 17.58 -10.22
CA ASN A 274 -17.91 18.22 -8.99
C ASN A 274 -17.87 17.25 -7.80
N ASP A 275 -18.43 16.04 -7.92
CA ASP A 275 -18.38 15.03 -6.86
C ASP A 275 -17.02 14.30 -6.80
N LEU A 276 -16.17 14.50 -7.80
CA LEU A 276 -14.84 13.92 -7.93
C LEU A 276 -13.80 14.72 -7.15
N PHE A 277 -12.57 14.19 -7.06
CA PHE A 277 -11.45 14.94 -6.50
C PHE A 277 -11.10 16.17 -7.34
N ASP A 278 -10.65 17.21 -6.66
CA ASP A 278 -10.08 18.38 -7.32
C ASP A 278 -8.69 18.09 -7.88
N LEU A 279 -8.39 18.73 -9.00
CA LEU A 279 -7.11 18.58 -9.66
C LEU A 279 -6.03 19.40 -8.92
N PRO A 280 -4.85 18.82 -8.60
CA PRO A 280 -3.79 19.56 -7.94
C PRO A 280 -3.19 20.63 -8.88
N GLU A 281 -2.66 21.70 -8.29
CA GLU A 281 -2.17 22.88 -9.02
C GLU A 281 -1.12 22.54 -10.09
N TRP A 282 -0.20 21.61 -9.79
CA TRP A 282 0.86 21.15 -10.69
C TRP A 282 0.35 20.37 -11.92
N LEU A 283 -0.91 19.95 -11.92
CA LEU A 283 -1.55 19.24 -13.03
C LEU A 283 -2.52 20.12 -13.83
N THR A 284 -2.72 21.37 -13.41
CA THR A 284 -3.61 22.30 -14.10
C THR A 284 -3.09 22.64 -15.50
N PRO A 285 -3.99 22.88 -16.49
CA PRO A 285 -3.61 23.21 -17.87
C PRO A 285 -2.63 24.38 -17.98
N VAL A 286 -2.79 25.39 -17.12
CA VAL A 286 -1.92 26.57 -17.07
C VAL A 286 -0.49 26.17 -16.74
N ASN A 287 -0.28 25.37 -15.69
CA ASN A 287 1.05 25.02 -15.21
C ASN A 287 1.74 24.01 -16.15
N VAL A 288 1.00 23.03 -16.66
CA VAL A 288 1.59 22.03 -17.57
C VAL A 288 1.95 22.64 -18.93
N SER A 289 1.13 23.56 -19.46
CA SER A 289 1.43 24.26 -20.72
C SER A 289 2.57 25.27 -20.56
N ALA A 290 2.58 26.05 -19.47
CA ALA A 290 3.63 27.03 -19.21
C ALA A 290 5.03 26.40 -19.22
N LYS A 291 5.18 25.21 -18.64
CA LYS A 291 6.46 24.47 -18.61
C LYS A 291 6.99 24.14 -20.01
N VAL A 292 6.11 23.80 -20.95
CA VAL A 292 6.50 23.48 -22.34
C VAL A 292 6.72 24.75 -23.14
N GLU A 293 5.82 25.74 -23.00
CA GLU A 293 5.94 27.05 -23.63
C GLU A 293 7.22 27.79 -23.24
N GLU A 294 7.66 27.67 -21.99
CA GLU A 294 8.91 28.27 -21.52
C GLU A 294 10.13 27.75 -22.30
N VAL A 295 10.15 26.45 -22.64
CA VAL A 295 11.22 25.86 -23.46
C VAL A 295 11.21 26.41 -24.89
N PHE A 296 10.02 26.66 -25.46
CA PHE A 296 9.90 27.31 -26.75
C PHE A 296 10.27 28.80 -26.72
N ARG A 297 9.96 29.51 -25.61
CA ARG A 297 10.28 30.94 -25.42
C ARG A 297 11.76 31.22 -25.20
N HIS A 298 12.49 30.31 -24.55
CA HIS A 298 13.94 30.45 -24.35
C HIS A 298 14.78 30.19 -25.62
N GLN A 299 14.15 30.11 -26.80
CA GLN A 299 14.88 30.29 -28.05
C GLN A 299 15.37 31.73 -28.14
N PRO A 300 16.65 31.97 -28.51
CA PRO A 300 17.13 33.32 -28.74
C PRO A 300 16.32 33.96 -29.88
N SER A 301 15.47 34.92 -29.53
CA SER A 301 14.75 35.78 -30.46
C SER A 301 15.73 36.79 -31.04
N VAL A 302 16.01 36.70 -32.34
CA VAL A 302 16.87 37.66 -33.08
C VAL A 302 16.18 39.03 -33.27
N THR A 303 14.97 39.24 -32.75
CA THR A 303 14.15 40.41 -33.10
C THR A 303 14.27 41.64 -32.20
N ALA A 304 15.25 41.74 -31.31
CA ALA A 304 15.40 42.95 -30.48
C ALA A 304 16.85 43.33 -30.21
N ALA A 305 17.52 43.88 -31.23
CA ALA A 305 18.46 45.02 -31.17
C ALA A 305 19.59 44.85 -32.21
N SER A 306 19.44 45.50 -33.35
CA SER A 306 20.48 46.32 -33.99
C SER A 306 19.95 46.92 -35.29
N PRO A 307 19.75 48.25 -35.37
CA PRO A 307 19.73 48.93 -36.65
C PRO A 307 21.19 49.08 -37.10
N ILE A 308 21.57 48.49 -38.24
CA ILE A 308 22.55 49.02 -39.20
C ILE A 308 22.63 48.00 -40.36
N HIS A 309 22.38 48.52 -41.55
CA HIS A 309 22.46 47.87 -42.85
C HIS A 309 23.77 47.10 -43.08
N LEU A 310 23.68 45.88 -43.64
CA LEU A 310 24.60 45.27 -44.62
C LEU A 310 23.92 44.01 -45.22
N PRO A 311 23.98 43.77 -46.55
CA PRO A 311 23.45 42.56 -47.16
C PRO A 311 24.51 41.45 -47.13
N SER A 312 24.22 40.36 -46.42
CA SER A 312 25.05 39.14 -46.47
C SER A 312 24.15 37.90 -46.45
N ASP A 313 24.27 37.10 -47.51
CA ASP A 313 23.55 35.85 -47.83
C ASP A 313 23.83 34.66 -46.89
N HIS A 314 23.85 34.90 -45.58
CA HIS A 314 23.86 33.85 -44.58
C HIS A 314 22.66 34.02 -43.66
N GLU A 315 21.51 33.47 -44.09
CA GLU A 315 20.43 33.11 -43.18
C GLU A 315 21.00 32.23 -42.07
N SER A 316 21.35 32.83 -40.93
CA SER A 316 21.66 32.11 -39.70
C SER A 316 20.38 31.41 -39.25
N ARG A 317 20.17 30.18 -39.74
CA ARG A 317 19.06 29.30 -39.35
C ARG A 317 19.18 28.99 -37.86
N VAL A 318 18.54 29.80 -37.03
CA VAL A 318 18.34 29.48 -35.61
C VAL A 318 17.68 28.10 -35.55
N PRO A 319 18.25 27.11 -34.84
CA PRO A 319 17.70 25.76 -34.82
C PRO A 319 16.34 25.77 -34.11
N LYS A 320 15.28 25.52 -34.88
CA LYS A 320 13.93 25.33 -34.34
C LYS A 320 13.93 24.07 -33.47
N ILE A 321 13.72 24.22 -32.17
CA ILE A 321 13.56 23.09 -31.24
C ILE A 321 12.33 22.29 -31.67
N SER A 322 12.51 20.97 -31.86
CA SER A 322 11.39 20.09 -32.20
C SER A 322 10.50 19.84 -30.98
N LEU A 323 9.22 19.50 -31.22
CA LEU A 323 8.29 19.19 -30.13
C LEU A 323 8.82 18.07 -29.22
N LEU A 324 9.42 17.04 -29.80
CA LEU A 324 10.00 15.92 -29.05
C LEU A 324 11.16 16.39 -28.17
N GLN A 325 12.03 17.26 -28.68
CA GLN A 325 13.12 17.85 -27.88
C GLN A 325 12.58 18.71 -26.74
N ALA A 326 11.54 19.50 -26.98
CA ALA A 326 10.91 20.30 -25.93
C ALA A 326 10.30 19.43 -24.82
N LEU A 327 9.50 18.42 -25.20
CA LEU A 327 8.91 17.46 -24.27
C LEU A 327 9.97 16.67 -23.50
N HIS A 328 11.05 16.27 -24.17
CA HIS A 328 12.17 15.58 -23.54
C HIS A 328 12.89 16.47 -22.52
N LYS A 329 13.11 17.75 -22.83
CA LYS A 329 13.69 18.70 -21.87
C LYS A 329 12.78 18.93 -20.66
N CYS A 330 11.46 18.98 -20.84
CA CYS A 330 10.51 19.18 -19.75
C CYS A 330 10.29 17.95 -18.87
N TYR A 331 10.18 16.76 -19.48
CA TYR A 331 9.71 15.54 -18.82
C TYR A 331 10.66 14.35 -18.89
N GLY A 332 11.80 14.45 -19.60
CA GLY A 332 12.72 13.34 -19.83
C GLY A 332 13.26 12.69 -18.55
N LYS A 333 13.62 13.50 -17.53
CA LYS A 333 14.05 12.95 -16.22
C LYS A 333 12.97 12.11 -15.56
N GLN A 334 11.72 12.60 -15.58
CA GLN A 334 10.57 11.87 -15.03
C GLN A 334 10.31 10.60 -15.85
N PHE A 335 10.34 10.70 -17.18
CA PHE A 335 10.12 9.60 -18.11
C PHE A 335 11.12 8.45 -17.92
N TYR A 336 12.42 8.71 -17.92
CA TYR A 336 13.41 7.65 -17.71
C TYR A 336 13.41 7.10 -16.28
N GLY A 337 13.09 7.93 -15.27
CA GLY A 337 12.88 7.48 -13.91
C GLY A 337 11.73 6.47 -13.79
N ILE A 338 10.64 6.68 -14.54
CA ILE A 338 9.53 5.72 -14.64
C ILE A 338 10.00 4.40 -15.26
N GLY A 339 10.90 4.45 -16.25
CA GLY A 339 11.52 3.26 -16.83
C GLY A 339 12.28 2.39 -15.83
N LEU A 340 12.93 3.00 -14.83
CA LEU A 340 13.60 2.25 -13.75
C LEU A 340 12.60 1.48 -12.88
N LEU A 341 11.42 2.06 -12.60
CA LEU A 341 10.36 1.34 -11.88
C LEU A 341 9.91 0.11 -12.67
N LYS A 342 9.77 0.23 -14.00
CA LYS A 342 9.44 -0.90 -14.87
C LYS A 342 10.50 -1.99 -14.82
N LEU A 343 11.78 -1.62 -14.88
CA LEU A 343 12.89 -2.56 -14.82
C LEU A 343 12.89 -3.34 -13.51
N PHE A 344 12.71 -2.66 -12.37
CA PHE A 344 12.62 -3.33 -11.08
C PHE A 344 11.40 -4.25 -10.97
N ALA A 345 10.24 -3.79 -11.46
CA ALA A 345 9.05 -4.63 -11.52
C ALA A 345 9.31 -5.93 -12.29
N ASP A 346 9.97 -5.85 -13.45
CA ASP A 346 10.29 -7.03 -14.25
C ASP A 346 11.31 -7.95 -13.55
N ILE A 347 12.37 -7.40 -12.95
CA ILE A 347 13.40 -8.18 -12.23
C ILE A 347 12.78 -8.95 -11.05
N PHE A 348 12.01 -8.27 -10.20
CA PHE A 348 11.38 -8.90 -9.04
C PHE A 348 10.24 -9.85 -9.45
N GLY A 349 9.56 -9.56 -10.56
CA GLY A 349 8.54 -10.44 -11.13
C GLY A 349 9.11 -11.80 -11.53
N PHE A 350 10.34 -11.86 -12.05
CA PHE A 350 11.01 -13.13 -12.37
C PHE A 350 11.68 -13.80 -11.17
N ALA A 351 11.99 -13.06 -10.09
CA ALA A 351 12.49 -13.66 -8.86
C ALA A 351 11.46 -14.60 -8.21
N ALA A 352 10.17 -14.27 -8.29
CA ALA A 352 9.10 -15.10 -7.70
C ALA A 352 9.06 -16.55 -8.26
N PRO A 353 9.05 -16.81 -9.58
CA PRO A 353 9.18 -18.16 -10.14
C PRO A 353 10.43 -18.94 -9.69
N ILE A 354 11.55 -18.25 -9.46
CA ILE A 354 12.79 -18.89 -8.99
C ILE A 354 12.61 -19.40 -7.56
N PHE A 355 12.06 -18.57 -6.67
CA PHE A 355 11.72 -18.99 -5.31
C PHE A 355 10.68 -20.11 -5.28
N LEU A 356 9.69 -20.08 -6.19
CA LEU A 356 8.71 -21.16 -6.33
C LEU A 356 9.38 -22.48 -6.71
N SER A 357 10.28 -22.47 -7.69
CA SER A 357 11.03 -23.67 -8.10
C SER A 357 11.88 -24.24 -6.96
N LYS A 358 12.56 -23.37 -6.20
CA LYS A 358 13.31 -23.77 -4.99
C LYS A 358 12.42 -24.36 -3.91
N LEU A 359 11.26 -23.77 -3.66
CA LEU A 359 10.29 -24.28 -2.71
C LEU A 359 9.75 -25.67 -3.12
N ILE A 360 9.43 -25.86 -4.41
CA ILE A 360 8.98 -27.16 -4.93
C ILE A 360 10.09 -28.22 -4.77
N THR A 361 11.34 -27.86 -5.06
CA THR A 361 12.49 -28.76 -4.93
C THR A 361 12.73 -29.15 -3.48
N PHE A 362 12.67 -28.19 -2.56
CA PHE A 362 12.76 -28.39 -1.11
C PHE A 362 11.69 -29.38 -0.60
N VAL A 363 10.43 -29.18 -1.01
CA VAL A 363 9.32 -30.07 -0.64
C VAL A 363 9.49 -31.47 -1.23
N SER A 364 10.17 -31.62 -2.36
CA SER A 364 10.32 -32.90 -3.04
C SER A 364 11.45 -33.77 -2.49
N HIS A 365 12.56 -33.16 -2.04
CA HIS A 365 13.77 -33.91 -1.65
C HIS A 365 14.00 -33.99 -0.14
N HIS A 366 13.41 -33.11 0.68
CA HIS A 366 13.53 -33.12 2.16
C HIS A 366 14.97 -33.19 2.73
N GLU A 367 15.99 -32.90 1.92
CA GLU A 367 17.41 -32.97 2.30
C GLU A 367 17.91 -31.68 2.99
N GLU A 368 17.20 -30.57 2.80
CA GLU A 368 17.55 -29.27 3.35
C GLU A 368 16.83 -29.00 4.69
N PRO A 369 17.44 -28.22 5.60
CA PRO A 369 16.81 -27.89 6.88
C PRO A 369 15.58 -26.99 6.68
N ILE A 370 14.57 -27.17 7.53
CA ILE A 370 13.25 -26.52 7.44
C ILE A 370 13.32 -24.98 7.36
N SER A 371 14.36 -24.39 7.95
CA SER A 371 14.64 -22.94 7.85
C SER A 371 14.71 -22.44 6.41
N HIS A 372 15.25 -23.22 5.48
CA HIS A 372 15.35 -22.84 4.07
C HIS A 372 13.98 -22.81 3.39
N GLY A 373 13.08 -23.75 3.74
CA GLY A 373 11.70 -23.74 3.30
C GLY A 373 10.96 -22.45 3.67
N TYR A 374 11.13 -21.97 4.92
CA TYR A 374 10.57 -20.69 5.35
C TYR A 374 11.18 -19.50 4.59
N VAL A 375 12.50 -19.51 4.32
CA VAL A 375 13.16 -18.47 3.52
C VAL A 375 12.63 -18.46 2.08
N TYR A 376 12.44 -19.62 1.44
CA TYR A 376 11.90 -19.69 0.09
C TYR A 376 10.45 -19.21 0.01
N MET A 377 9.61 -19.58 0.99
CA MET A 377 8.23 -19.11 1.08
C MET A 377 8.16 -17.59 1.33
N ALA A 378 8.92 -17.08 2.29
CA ALA A 378 8.98 -15.65 2.57
C ALA A 378 9.52 -14.86 1.37
N GLY A 379 10.56 -15.37 0.70
CA GLY A 379 11.12 -14.81 -0.52
C GLY A 379 10.10 -14.74 -1.66
N LEU A 380 9.34 -15.81 -1.88
CA LEU A 380 8.26 -15.84 -2.87
C LEU A 380 7.25 -14.70 -2.66
N VAL A 381 6.74 -14.57 -1.43
CA VAL A 381 5.75 -13.53 -1.07
C VAL A 381 6.37 -12.15 -1.21
N LEU A 382 7.57 -11.94 -0.66
CA LEU A 382 8.24 -10.64 -0.67
C LEU A 382 8.55 -10.16 -2.09
N MET A 383 9.12 -11.03 -2.94
CA MET A 383 9.43 -10.66 -4.33
C MET A 383 8.15 -10.36 -5.13
N SER A 384 7.08 -11.13 -4.91
CA SER A 384 5.78 -10.88 -5.56
C SER A 384 5.18 -9.52 -5.14
N LEU A 385 5.26 -9.19 -3.85
CA LEU A 385 4.77 -7.90 -3.33
C LEU A 385 5.59 -6.73 -3.88
N ILE A 386 6.93 -6.85 -3.87
CA ILE A 386 7.83 -5.81 -4.40
C ILE A 386 7.59 -5.61 -5.91
N SER A 387 7.48 -6.69 -6.67
CA SER A 387 7.16 -6.65 -8.11
C SER A 387 5.84 -5.91 -8.37
N THR A 388 4.80 -6.24 -7.61
CA THR A 388 3.47 -5.64 -7.75
C THR A 388 3.51 -4.16 -7.40
N LEU A 389 4.22 -3.78 -6.35
CA LEU A 389 4.39 -2.39 -5.92
C LEU A 389 5.07 -1.55 -7.02
N PHE A 390 6.22 -1.99 -7.52
CA PHE A 390 6.92 -1.28 -8.59
C PHE A 390 6.09 -1.22 -9.89
N GLY A 391 5.43 -2.32 -10.27
CA GLY A 391 4.58 -2.38 -11.45
C GLY A 391 3.40 -1.41 -11.37
N THR A 392 2.71 -1.37 -10.24
CA THR A 392 1.56 -0.48 -10.03
C THR A 392 1.99 1.00 -10.03
N HIS A 393 3.13 1.32 -9.40
CA HIS A 393 3.67 2.68 -9.44
C HIS A 393 4.17 3.08 -10.83
N TYR A 394 4.75 2.15 -11.60
CA TYR A 394 5.07 2.38 -13.01
C TYR A 394 3.81 2.78 -13.79
N ASP A 395 2.75 1.98 -13.70
CA ASP A 395 1.50 2.22 -14.43
C ASP A 395 0.89 3.57 -14.04
N TYR A 396 0.81 3.86 -12.74
CA TYR A 396 0.31 5.14 -12.28
C TYR A 396 1.13 6.33 -12.81
N GLN A 397 2.46 6.26 -12.74
CA GLN A 397 3.32 7.37 -13.12
C GLN A 397 3.37 7.60 -14.64
N ILE A 398 3.36 6.53 -15.46
CA ILE A 398 3.36 6.68 -16.92
C ILE A 398 2.05 7.29 -17.41
N HIS A 399 0.91 6.89 -16.85
CA HIS A 399 -0.39 7.50 -17.17
C HIS A 399 -0.47 8.95 -16.68
N MET A 400 0.04 9.24 -15.48
CA MET A 400 0.11 10.61 -14.96
C MET A 400 0.96 11.51 -15.85
N LEU A 401 2.12 11.02 -16.32
CA LEU A 401 2.94 11.73 -17.30
C LEU A 401 2.18 11.95 -18.62
N GLY A 402 1.44 10.95 -19.09
CA GLY A 402 0.57 11.06 -20.26
C GLY A 402 -0.46 12.18 -20.14
N ILE A 403 -1.12 12.29 -18.99
CA ILE A 403 -2.09 13.36 -18.71
C ILE A 403 -1.41 14.74 -18.75
N LYS A 404 -0.20 14.88 -18.16
CA LYS A 404 0.57 16.14 -18.21
C LYS A 404 0.91 16.54 -19.65
N ILE A 405 1.42 15.61 -20.45
CA ILE A 405 1.78 15.85 -21.85
C ILE A 405 0.53 16.23 -22.65
N ARG A 406 -0.57 15.48 -22.50
CA ARG A 406 -1.85 15.77 -23.17
C ARG A 406 -2.38 17.16 -22.81
N GLY A 407 -2.44 17.48 -21.51
CA GLY A 407 -2.92 18.78 -21.04
C GLY A 407 -2.10 19.95 -21.59
N ALA A 408 -0.76 19.79 -21.62
CA ALA A 408 0.13 20.80 -22.19
C ALA A 408 -0.11 20.99 -23.70
N LEU A 409 -0.15 19.90 -24.48
CA LEU A 409 -0.31 19.95 -25.92
C LEU A 409 -1.66 20.52 -26.35
N VAL A 410 -2.75 20.04 -25.75
CA VAL A 410 -4.10 20.54 -26.07
C VAL A 410 -4.19 22.05 -25.78
N THR A 411 -3.67 22.50 -24.64
CA THR A 411 -3.66 23.92 -24.27
C THR A 411 -2.83 24.75 -25.25
N MET A 412 -1.65 24.25 -25.64
CA MET A 412 -0.77 24.94 -26.59
C MET A 412 -1.38 25.03 -27.99
N ILE A 413 -1.99 23.94 -28.49
CA ILE A 413 -2.67 23.93 -29.79
C ILE A 413 -3.84 24.92 -29.76
N TYR A 414 -4.60 24.93 -28.67
CA TYR A 414 -5.72 25.85 -28.50
C TYR A 414 -5.26 27.32 -28.49
N LYS A 415 -4.27 27.68 -27.66
CA LYS A 415 -3.69 29.03 -27.63
C LYS A 415 -3.13 29.43 -28.99
N LYS A 416 -2.38 28.53 -29.63
CA LYS A 416 -1.80 28.80 -30.95
C LYS A 416 -2.88 29.08 -31.98
N THR A 417 -3.97 28.32 -31.97
CA THR A 417 -5.12 28.53 -32.87
C THR A 417 -5.74 29.92 -32.68
N LEU A 418 -5.83 30.41 -31.44
CA LEU A 418 -6.36 31.75 -31.14
C LEU A 418 -5.42 32.90 -31.51
N GLU A 419 -4.10 32.65 -31.59
CA GLU A 419 -3.09 33.64 -31.93
C GLU A 419 -2.76 33.70 -33.44
N LEU A 420 -3.20 32.72 -34.23
CA LEU A 420 -2.95 32.70 -35.67
C LEU A 420 -3.76 33.79 -36.39
N ASN A 421 -3.14 34.42 -37.39
CA ASN A 421 -3.88 35.31 -38.29
C ASN A 421 -4.82 34.49 -39.19
N THR A 422 -5.86 35.13 -39.72
CA THR A 422 -6.90 34.47 -40.52
C THR A 422 -6.34 33.76 -41.76
N VAL A 423 -5.30 34.32 -42.39
CA VAL A 423 -4.67 33.73 -43.59
C VAL A 423 -3.97 32.41 -43.27
N MET A 424 -3.19 32.34 -42.19
CA MET A 424 -2.54 31.12 -41.76
C MET A 424 -3.52 30.11 -41.18
N LEU A 425 -4.56 30.57 -40.48
CA LEU A 425 -5.60 29.71 -39.93
C LEU A 425 -6.39 29.03 -41.06
N ASN A 426 -6.69 29.74 -42.15
CA ASN A 426 -7.39 29.19 -43.32
C ASN A 426 -6.60 28.09 -44.06
N ASN A 427 -5.30 27.93 -43.78
CA ASN A 427 -4.51 26.81 -44.31
C ASN A 427 -4.81 25.49 -43.58
N PHE A 428 -5.51 25.53 -42.45
CA PHE A 428 -5.91 24.36 -41.68
C PHE A 428 -7.43 24.28 -41.64
N SER A 429 -7.97 23.10 -41.94
CA SER A 429 -9.38 22.81 -41.69
C SER A 429 -9.65 22.66 -40.18
N ILE A 430 -10.89 22.95 -39.77
CA ILE A 430 -11.33 22.72 -38.39
C ILE A 430 -11.14 21.25 -38.00
N GLY A 431 -11.36 20.32 -38.93
CA GLY A 431 -11.15 18.88 -38.72
C GLY A 431 -9.69 18.53 -38.43
N GLU A 432 -8.73 19.15 -39.14
CA GLU A 432 -7.30 18.94 -38.87
C GLU A 432 -6.91 19.44 -37.47
N ILE A 433 -7.40 20.60 -37.05
CA ILE A 433 -7.13 21.14 -35.71
C ILE A 433 -7.71 20.21 -34.62
N VAL A 434 -8.93 19.72 -34.82
CA VAL A 434 -9.56 18.74 -33.92
C VAL A 434 -8.78 17.42 -33.89
N ASN A 435 -8.21 16.97 -35.00
CA ASN A 435 -7.35 15.79 -35.05
C ASN A 435 -6.04 15.98 -34.27
N PHE A 436 -5.43 17.18 -34.33
CA PHE A 436 -4.25 17.49 -33.51
C PHE A 436 -4.55 17.38 -32.01
N ILE A 437 -5.71 17.89 -31.58
CA ILE A 437 -6.14 17.89 -30.17
C ILE A 437 -6.54 16.48 -29.70
N SER A 438 -7.22 15.71 -30.56
CA SER A 438 -7.78 14.41 -30.19
C SER A 438 -6.81 13.25 -30.49
N THR A 439 -6.69 12.88 -31.76
CA THR A 439 -5.98 11.68 -32.24
C THR A 439 -4.48 11.79 -32.05
N ASP A 440 -3.85 12.87 -32.53
CA ASP A 440 -2.38 12.96 -32.55
C ASP A 440 -1.80 13.07 -31.15
N THR A 441 -2.44 13.87 -30.29
CA THR A 441 -2.05 13.97 -28.88
C THR A 441 -2.22 12.63 -28.16
N THR A 442 -3.29 11.88 -28.44
CA THR A 442 -3.49 10.55 -27.84
C THR A 442 -2.43 9.55 -28.32
N ASN A 443 -2.13 9.54 -29.62
CA ASN A 443 -1.10 8.68 -30.19
C ASN A 443 0.28 8.97 -29.59
N LEU A 444 0.62 10.24 -29.37
CA LEU A 444 1.88 10.62 -28.73
C LEU A 444 1.97 10.13 -27.28
N VAL A 445 0.90 10.29 -26.49
CA VAL A 445 0.86 9.79 -25.11
C VAL A 445 1.00 8.27 -25.07
N ASN A 446 0.32 7.56 -25.98
CA ASN A 446 0.44 6.10 -26.09
C ASN A 446 1.87 5.67 -26.47
N ALA A 447 2.53 6.43 -27.35
CA ALA A 447 3.92 6.17 -27.73
C ALA A 447 4.88 6.21 -26.53
N CYS A 448 4.63 7.03 -25.50
CA CYS A 448 5.42 7.03 -24.27
C CYS A 448 5.36 5.67 -23.54
N ASN A 449 4.18 5.07 -23.42
CA ASN A 449 4.03 3.75 -22.81
C ASN A 449 4.64 2.65 -23.71
N SER A 450 4.38 2.71 -25.02
CA SER A 450 4.95 1.77 -25.99
C SER A 450 6.48 1.78 -25.99
N PHE A 451 7.11 2.93 -25.77
CA PHE A 451 8.57 3.02 -25.65
C PHE A 451 9.10 2.16 -24.50
N HIS A 452 8.45 2.16 -23.34
CA HIS A 452 8.88 1.32 -22.22
C HIS A 452 8.62 -0.18 -22.48
N SER A 453 7.50 -0.51 -23.14
CA SER A 453 7.24 -1.87 -23.60
C SER A 453 8.27 -2.37 -24.61
N MET A 454 8.79 -1.50 -25.49
CA MET A 454 9.72 -1.85 -26.55
C MET A 454 11.01 -2.49 -26.04
N TRP A 455 11.57 -2.03 -24.90
CA TRP A 455 12.76 -2.63 -24.30
C TRP A 455 12.43 -3.67 -23.22
N SER A 456 11.32 -3.49 -22.50
CA SER A 456 10.91 -4.40 -21.42
C SER A 456 10.51 -5.78 -21.97
N VAL A 457 9.72 -5.84 -23.05
CA VAL A 457 9.25 -7.12 -23.60
C VAL A 457 10.40 -8.01 -24.09
N PRO A 458 11.39 -7.52 -24.87
CA PRO A 458 12.56 -8.32 -25.22
C PRO A 458 13.36 -8.78 -24.00
N PHE A 459 13.55 -7.92 -23.00
CA PHE A 459 14.21 -8.28 -21.75
C PHE A 459 13.47 -9.44 -21.04
N GLN A 460 12.15 -9.31 -20.88
CA GLN A 460 11.30 -10.35 -20.31
C GLN A 460 11.41 -11.67 -21.08
N LEU A 461 11.36 -11.62 -22.41
CA LEU A 461 11.49 -12.79 -23.27
C LEU A 461 12.82 -13.50 -23.05
N ILE A 462 13.94 -12.77 -23.04
CA ILE A 462 15.28 -13.34 -22.84
C ILE A 462 15.35 -14.03 -21.46
N VAL A 463 14.87 -13.38 -20.40
CA VAL A 463 14.91 -13.94 -19.04
C VAL A 463 14.04 -15.19 -18.94
N VAL A 464 12.82 -15.18 -19.49
CA VAL A 464 11.93 -16.35 -19.49
C VAL A 464 12.54 -17.53 -20.24
N LEU A 465 13.07 -17.30 -21.44
CA LEU A 465 13.71 -18.35 -22.23
C LEU A 465 14.94 -18.93 -21.52
N TYR A 466 15.72 -18.08 -20.86
CA TYR A 466 16.84 -18.53 -20.04
C TYR A 466 16.40 -19.39 -18.85
N LEU A 467 15.37 -18.97 -18.10
CA LEU A 467 14.83 -19.75 -16.98
C LEU A 467 14.23 -21.09 -17.44
N LEU A 468 13.55 -21.10 -18.59
CA LEU A 468 13.04 -22.34 -19.20
C LEU A 468 14.17 -23.28 -19.62
N TYR A 469 15.24 -22.75 -20.21
CA TYR A 469 16.42 -23.54 -20.54
C TYR A 469 17.06 -24.16 -19.30
N GLN A 470 17.13 -23.42 -18.18
CA GLN A 470 17.65 -23.96 -16.92
C GLN A 470 16.79 -25.12 -16.38
N GLN A 471 15.47 -25.05 -16.54
CA GLN A 471 14.55 -26.06 -16.00
C GLN A 471 14.39 -27.29 -16.91
N LEU A 472 14.42 -27.11 -18.24
CA LEU A 472 14.08 -28.15 -19.23
C LEU A 472 15.25 -28.53 -20.15
N GLY A 473 16.40 -27.88 -20.01
CA GLY A 473 17.51 -28.03 -20.95
C GLY A 473 17.10 -27.63 -22.37
N ILE A 474 17.62 -28.33 -23.39
CA ILE A 474 17.32 -28.07 -24.81
C ILE A 474 15.85 -28.36 -25.17
N ALA A 475 15.12 -29.12 -24.34
CA ALA A 475 13.75 -29.53 -24.64
C ALA A 475 12.77 -28.35 -24.78
N PHE A 476 13.03 -27.21 -24.13
CA PHE A 476 12.18 -26.00 -24.26
C PHE A 476 12.08 -25.47 -25.70
N LEU A 477 13.08 -25.73 -26.56
CA LEU A 477 13.08 -25.30 -27.95
C LEU A 477 11.92 -25.90 -28.75
N SER A 478 11.46 -27.10 -28.38
CA SER A 478 10.26 -27.70 -28.99
C SER A 478 9.01 -26.86 -28.73
N GLY A 479 8.86 -26.34 -27.51
CA GLY A 479 7.78 -25.42 -27.14
C GLY A 479 7.87 -24.10 -27.90
N VAL A 480 9.06 -23.50 -27.98
CA VAL A 480 9.30 -22.26 -28.74
C VAL A 480 8.94 -22.45 -30.22
N PHE A 481 9.35 -23.57 -30.82
CA PHE A 481 9.01 -23.90 -32.20
C PHE A 481 7.49 -23.97 -32.43
N VAL A 482 6.77 -24.66 -31.54
CA VAL A 482 5.30 -24.75 -31.62
C VAL A 482 4.66 -23.38 -31.43
N SER A 483 5.14 -22.55 -30.49
CA SER A 483 4.65 -21.18 -30.31
C SER A 483 4.84 -20.31 -31.54
N ILE A 484 5.99 -20.41 -32.23
CA ILE A 484 6.24 -19.68 -33.49
C ILE A 484 5.29 -20.15 -34.59
N LEU A 485 5.04 -21.45 -34.69
CA LEU A 485 4.12 -22.03 -35.67
C LEU A 485 2.66 -21.61 -35.42
N LEU A 486 2.28 -21.36 -34.17
CA LEU A 486 0.95 -20.86 -33.81
C LEU A 486 0.70 -19.40 -34.20
N ILE A 487 1.74 -18.58 -34.39
CA ILE A 487 1.58 -17.17 -34.81
C ILE A 487 0.82 -17.03 -36.14
N PRO A 488 1.22 -17.68 -37.25
CA PRO A 488 0.48 -17.60 -38.51
C PRO A 488 -0.92 -18.21 -38.42
N VAL A 489 -1.11 -19.26 -37.62
CA VAL A 489 -2.43 -19.87 -37.40
C VAL A 489 -3.37 -18.87 -36.73
N ASN A 490 -2.92 -18.22 -35.65
CA ASN A 490 -3.68 -17.16 -34.98
C ASN A 490 -4.00 -16.01 -35.95
N LYS A 491 -3.04 -15.60 -36.80
CA LYS A 491 -3.27 -14.57 -37.82
C LYS A 491 -4.39 -14.93 -38.80
N ILE A 492 -4.41 -16.17 -39.31
CA ILE A 492 -5.45 -16.65 -40.24
C ILE A 492 -6.82 -16.70 -39.57
N ILE A 493 -6.89 -17.19 -38.32
CA ILE A 493 -8.14 -17.25 -37.56
C ILE A 493 -8.68 -15.85 -37.33
N THR A 494 -7.85 -14.92 -36.86
CA THR A 494 -8.26 -13.53 -36.61
C THR A 494 -8.70 -12.82 -37.90
N SER A 495 -8.03 -13.04 -39.03
CA SER A 495 -8.48 -12.46 -40.31
C SER A 495 -9.83 -13.02 -40.77
N ASN A 496 -10.10 -14.30 -40.52
CA ASN A 496 -11.39 -14.90 -40.88
C ASN A 496 -12.54 -14.44 -39.97
N ILE A 497 -12.27 -14.26 -38.67
CA ILE A 497 -13.24 -13.70 -37.73
C ILE A 497 -13.52 -12.23 -38.04
N GLY A 498 -12.50 -11.45 -38.40
CA GLY A 498 -12.65 -10.06 -38.83
C GLY A 498 -13.49 -9.88 -40.11
N MET A 499 -13.54 -10.90 -40.97
CA MET A 499 -14.40 -10.91 -42.17
C MET A 499 -15.85 -11.35 -41.91
N GLN A 500 -16.19 -11.88 -40.72
CA GLN A 500 -17.57 -12.24 -40.35
C GLN A 500 -18.30 -11.13 -39.57
N VAL A 501 -17.60 -10.05 -39.19
CA VAL A 501 -18.12 -8.92 -38.42
C VAL A 501 -18.33 -7.66 -39.28
N ASN A 502 -17.91 -7.69 -40.55
CA ASN A 502 -18.32 -6.76 -41.61
C ASN A 502 -19.23 -7.48 -42.60
#